data_AF-A0A4Y2QZB8-F1
#
_entry.id   AF-A0A4Y2QZB8-F1
#
_cell.length_a   1.000
_cell.length_b   1.000
_cell.length_c   1.000
_cell.angle_alpha   90.00
_cell.angle_beta   90.00
_cell.angle_gamma   90.00
#
_symmetry.space_group_name_H-M   'P 1'
#
loop_
_entity.id
_entity.type
_entity.pdbx_description
1 polymer ?
#
loop_
_entity_poly.entity_id
_entity_poly.type
_entity_poly.pdbx_seq_one_letter_code
_entity_poly.pdbx_strand_id
1 'polypeptide(L)'
;MSNNTYSPKVFLQTLKIKLVYDSKEVLVRAFLDSGSQKTYVLTNLEEEMGYIPVRKESLKHSLFGGIKSDKCEHTCYRVKLINPENSITCNMEALDQSSICDNIESVSPGSWIKNPRERKITVSDVGNESQPVPVLLELM
;
A
#
# COMPACT_ATOMS: atom_id res chain seq x y z
N MET A 1 7.98 -21.90 36.15
CA MET A 1 7.11 -20.80 35.68
C MET A 1 7.55 -20.46 34.27
N SER A 2 6.75 -20.79 33.26
CA SER A 2 7.07 -20.49 31.86
C SER A 2 6.83 -19.01 31.60
N ASN A 3 7.89 -18.27 31.27
CA ASN A 3 7.80 -16.87 30.84
C ASN A 3 7.21 -16.85 29.43
N ASN A 4 5.89 -16.79 29.32
CA ASN A 4 5.20 -16.75 28.04
C ASN A 4 5.29 -15.30 27.53
N THR A 5 6.39 -14.97 26.87
CA THR A 5 6.55 -13.70 26.15
C THR A 5 5.62 -13.71 24.94
N TYR A 6 4.35 -13.42 25.18
CA TYR A 6 3.39 -13.12 24.12
C TYR A 6 3.77 -11.76 23.54
N SER A 7 4.54 -11.76 22.45
CA SER A 7 4.67 -10.58 21.61
C SER A 7 3.33 -10.37 20.89
N PRO A 8 2.57 -9.29 21.17
CA PRO A 8 1.31 -9.07 20.48
C PRO A 8 1.60 -8.87 18.99
N LYS A 9 0.90 -9.65 18.16
CA LYS A 9 1.00 -9.52 16.71
C LYS A 9 0.23 -8.27 16.28
N VAL A 10 0.94 -7.28 15.72
CA VAL A 10 0.34 -6.04 15.21
C VAL A 10 0.06 -6.21 13.74
N PHE A 11 -1.18 -5.94 13.33
CA PHE A 11 -1.56 -5.93 11.92
C PHE A 11 -1.71 -4.48 11.46
N LEU A 12 -0.99 -4.13 10.39
CA LEU A 12 -1.16 -2.86 9.71
C LEU A 12 -2.36 -2.93 8.76
N GLN A 13 -2.91 -1.77 8.42
CA GLN A 13 -4.03 -1.68 7.49
C GLN A 13 -3.52 -1.84 6.06
N THR A 14 -3.57 -3.08 5.58
CA THR A 14 -3.22 -3.43 4.20
C THR A 14 -4.42 -4.01 3.46
N LEU A 15 -4.43 -3.83 2.15
CA LEU A 15 -5.44 -4.42 1.27
C LEU A 15 -4.83 -4.87 -0.06
N LYS A 16 -5.49 -5.80 -0.74
CA LYS A 16 -5.16 -6.16 -2.12
C LYS A 16 -5.99 -5.33 -3.09
N ILE A 17 -5.34 -4.74 -4.08
CA ILE A 17 -5.95 -3.96 -5.17
C ILE A 17 -5.35 -4.38 -6.51
N LYS A 18 -6.13 -4.19 -7.56
CA LYS A 18 -5.66 -4.29 -8.93
C LYS A 18 -5.22 -2.91 -9.41
N LEU A 19 -3.99 -2.83 -9.89
CA LEU A 19 -3.54 -1.71 -10.69
C LEU A 19 -3.81 -2.03 -12.15
N VAL A 20 -4.43 -1.09 -12.86
CA VAL A 20 -4.72 -1.23 -14.29
C VAL A 20 -4.11 -0.06 -15.06
N TYR A 21 -3.42 -0.39 -16.13
CA TYR A 21 -2.93 0.61 -17.09
C TYR A 21 -2.95 0.03 -18.49
N ASP A 22 -3.67 0.70 -19.40
CA ASP A 22 -3.91 0.19 -20.75
C ASP A 22 -4.44 -1.25 -20.72
N SER A 23 -3.68 -2.22 -21.23
CA SER A 23 -4.00 -3.65 -21.28
C SER A 23 -3.38 -4.47 -20.14
N LYS A 24 -2.60 -3.85 -19.25
CA LYS A 24 -1.95 -4.51 -18.11
C LYS A 24 -2.80 -4.41 -16.85
N GLU A 25 -2.88 -5.52 -16.12
CA GLU A 25 -3.49 -5.62 -14.79
C GLU A 25 -2.54 -6.39 -13.87
N VAL A 26 -2.27 -5.84 -12.68
CA VAL A 26 -1.47 -6.52 -11.64
C VAL A 26 -2.16 -6.39 -10.29
N LEU A 27 -2.25 -7.51 -9.57
CA LEU A 27 -2.79 -7.57 -8.21
C LEU A 27 -1.66 -7.31 -7.21
N VAL A 28 -1.75 -6.22 -6.46
CA VAL A 28 -0.72 -5.79 -5.51
C VAL A 28 -1.29 -5.56 -4.12
N ARG A 29 -0.40 -5.55 -3.12
CA ARG A 29 -0.72 -5.07 -1.78
C ARG A 29 -0.58 -3.55 -1.73
N ALA A 30 -1.48 -2.91 -1.00
CA ALA A 30 -1.39 -1.50 -0.67
C ALA A 30 -1.42 -1.31 0.84
N PHE A 31 -0.59 -0.39 1.33
CA PHE A 31 -0.56 0.03 2.72
C PHE A 31 -1.35 1.34 2.85
N LEU A 32 -2.32 1.36 3.76
CA LEU A 32 -3.09 2.56 4.06
C LEU A 32 -2.39 3.33 5.17
N ASP A 33 -2.00 4.57 4.88
CA ASP A 33 -1.34 5.43 5.86
C ASP A 33 -2.02 6.80 5.92
N SER A 34 -2.81 7.02 6.99
CA SER A 34 -3.42 8.32 7.27
C SER A 34 -2.41 9.40 7.69
N GLY A 35 -1.19 9.02 8.02
CA GLY A 35 -0.09 9.96 8.27
C GLY A 35 0.57 10.46 7.00
N SER A 36 0.34 9.80 5.86
CA SER A 36 0.89 10.23 4.58
C SER A 36 0.03 11.33 3.95
N GLN A 37 0.72 12.29 3.32
CA GLN A 37 0.11 13.40 2.56
C GLN A 37 0.15 13.17 1.05
N LYS A 38 0.68 12.02 0.63
CA LYS A 38 0.86 11.63 -0.77
C LYS A 38 0.68 10.13 -0.91
N THR A 39 0.15 9.73 -2.07
CA THR A 39 0.15 8.33 -2.51
C THR A 39 1.46 8.02 -3.25
N TYR A 40 2.02 6.84 -3.03
CA TYR A 40 3.26 6.39 -3.65
C TYR A 40 3.12 5.02 -4.31
N VAL A 41 3.89 4.81 -5.38
CA VAL A 41 4.09 3.53 -6.07
C VAL A 41 5.58 3.21 -6.14
N LEU A 42 5.96 1.95 -5.97
CA LEU A 42 7.37 1.57 -6.07
C LEU A 42 7.93 1.76 -7.48
N THR A 43 9.20 2.18 -7.55
CA THR A 43 9.97 2.44 -8.78
C THR A 43 10.25 1.21 -9.67
N ASN A 44 9.89 0.00 -9.25
CA ASN A 44 9.91 -1.16 -10.14
C ASN A 44 8.53 -1.45 -10.75
N LEU A 45 7.46 -1.00 -10.09
CA LEU A 45 6.09 -1.34 -10.43
C LEU A 45 5.53 -0.38 -11.49
N GLU A 46 5.91 0.90 -11.45
CA GLU A 46 5.66 1.83 -12.56
C GLU A 46 6.41 1.44 -13.83
N GLU A 47 7.64 0.95 -13.74
CA GLU A 47 8.40 0.42 -14.88
C GLU A 47 7.70 -0.80 -15.48
N GLU A 48 7.29 -1.76 -14.63
CA GLU A 48 6.54 -2.95 -15.03
C GLU A 48 5.21 -2.59 -15.71
N MET A 49 4.46 -1.66 -15.13
CA MET A 49 3.19 -1.19 -15.68
C MET A 49 3.35 -0.30 -16.91
N GLY A 50 4.53 0.30 -17.11
CA GLY A 50 4.80 1.22 -18.21
C GLY A 50 4.03 2.53 -18.09
N TYR A 51 3.88 3.05 -16.88
CA TYR A 51 3.16 4.30 -16.66
C TYR A 51 3.85 5.47 -17.37
N ILE A 52 3.04 6.35 -17.98
CA ILE A 52 3.55 7.59 -18.58
C ILE A 52 3.63 8.69 -17.50
N PRO A 53 4.80 9.32 -17.30
CA PRO A 53 4.95 10.47 -16.42
C PRO A 53 3.97 11.61 -16.74
N VAL A 54 3.32 12.15 -15.72
CA VAL A 54 2.41 13.30 -15.82
C VAL A 54 3.16 14.60 -15.50
N ARG A 55 3.97 14.59 -14.45
CA ARG A 55 4.79 15.72 -14.00
C ARG A 55 5.92 15.24 -13.10
N LYS A 56 6.82 16.16 -12.75
CA LYS A 56 7.80 15.98 -11.67
C LYS A 56 7.46 16.91 -10.50
N GLU A 57 7.52 16.39 -9.29
CA GLU A 57 7.37 17.14 -8.05
C GLU A 57 8.68 17.12 -7.29
N SER A 58 9.01 18.20 -6.59
CA SER A 58 10.18 18.20 -5.72
C SER A 58 9.78 18.48 -4.28
N LEU A 59 10.03 17.50 -3.42
CA LEU A 59 9.46 17.40 -2.08
C LEU A 59 10.56 17.26 -1.03
N LYS A 60 10.23 17.67 0.20
CA LYS A 60 10.96 17.26 1.40
C LYS A 60 9.98 16.50 2.29
N HIS A 61 10.36 15.30 2.68
CA HIS A 61 9.59 14.49 3.62
C HIS A 61 9.92 14.96 5.04
N SER A 62 8.91 15.04 5.89
CA SER A 62 9.07 15.36 7.31
C SER A 62 8.39 14.27 8.14
N LEU A 63 9.10 13.75 9.12
CA LEU A 63 8.61 12.72 10.02
C LEU A 63 8.35 13.30 11.41
N PHE A 64 7.58 12.56 12.21
CA PHE A 64 7.48 12.84 13.64
C PHE A 64 8.88 12.80 14.28
N GLY A 65 9.11 13.69 15.25
CA GLY A 65 10.45 13.90 15.82
C GLY A 65 11.33 14.89 15.04
N GLY A 66 10.80 15.51 13.97
CA GLY A 66 11.45 16.63 13.29
C GLY A 66 12.52 16.22 12.27
N ILE A 67 12.67 14.92 11.99
CA ILE A 67 13.52 14.41 10.93
C ILE A 67 12.97 14.88 9.59
N LYS A 68 13.84 15.43 8.74
CA LYS A 68 13.49 15.90 7.40
C LYS A 68 14.45 15.31 6.38
N SER A 69 13.95 14.90 5.23
CA SER A 69 14.80 14.55 4.10
C SER A 69 15.34 15.79 3.41
N ASP A 70 16.41 15.59 2.63
CA ASP A 70 16.79 16.54 1.60
C ASP A 70 15.71 16.63 0.52
N LYS A 71 15.81 17.66 -0.31
CA LYS A 71 14.88 17.86 -1.41
C LYS A 71 15.05 16.70 -2.41
N CYS A 72 14.01 15.89 -2.58
CA CYS A 72 13.96 14.77 -3.52
C CYS A 72 13.05 15.14 -4.70
N GLU A 73 13.36 14.62 -5.89
CA GLU A 73 12.48 14.74 -7.05
C GLU A 73 11.71 13.42 -7.22
N HIS A 74 10.40 13.54 -7.45
CA HIS A 74 9.49 12.44 -7.67
C HIS A 74 8.78 12.61 -9.00
N THR A 75 8.63 11.53 -9.75
CA THR A 75 7.79 11.48 -10.94
C THR A 75 6.37 11.12 -10.52
N CYS A 76 5.40 11.88 -11.01
CA CYS A 76 3.99 11.66 -10.75
C CYS A 76 3.35 10.90 -11.92
N TYR A 77 2.53 9.90 -11.59
CA TYR A 77 1.79 9.07 -12.53
C TYR A 77 0.30 9.10 -12.22
N ARG A 78 -0.52 8.86 -13.24
CA ARG A 78 -1.95 8.59 -13.07
C ARG A 78 -2.15 7.08 -12.99
N VAL A 79 -2.68 6.62 -11.85
CA VAL A 79 -2.93 5.21 -11.59
C VAL A 79 -4.43 4.94 -11.47
N LYS A 80 -4.86 3.80 -12.01
CA LYS A 80 -6.23 3.29 -11.86
C LYS A 80 -6.20 2.10 -10.92
N LEU A 81 -6.88 2.25 -9.79
CA LEU A 81 -7.06 1.21 -8.79
C LEU A 81 -8.44 0.59 -8.99
N ILE A 82 -8.51 -0.73 -8.93
CA ILE A 82 -9.76 -1.48 -8.95
C ILE A 82 -9.73 -2.45 -7.78
N ASN A 83 -10.84 -2.59 -7.04
CA ASN A 83 -10.92 -3.64 -6.03
C ASN A 83 -10.88 -5.03 -6.68
N PRO A 84 -10.49 -6.09 -5.94
CA PRO A 84 -10.41 -7.44 -6.49
C PRO A 84 -11.70 -7.95 -7.16
N GLU A 85 -12.86 -7.49 -6.68
CA GLU A 85 -14.19 -7.85 -7.20
C GLU A 85 -14.62 -7.02 -8.42
N ASN A 86 -13.80 -6.10 -8.92
CA ASN A 86 -14.05 -5.24 -10.08
C ASN A 86 -15.30 -4.34 -9.96
N SER A 87 -15.80 -4.09 -8.75
CA SER A 87 -17.03 -3.31 -8.51
C SER A 87 -16.77 -1.85 -8.15
N ILE A 88 -15.57 -1.51 -7.72
CA ILE A 88 -15.15 -0.17 -7.31
C ILE A 88 -13.89 0.19 -8.08
N THR A 89 -13.89 1.37 -8.69
CA THR A 89 -12.75 1.94 -9.40
C THR A 89 -12.40 3.29 -8.82
N CYS A 90 -11.11 3.54 -8.63
CA CYS A 90 -10.58 4.83 -8.23
C CYS A 90 -9.46 5.23 -9.20
N ASN A 91 -9.46 6.49 -9.66
CA ASN A 91 -8.34 7.05 -10.40
C ASN A 91 -7.67 8.07 -9.50
N MET A 92 -6.35 8.03 -9.40
CA MET A 92 -5.61 8.96 -8.57
C MET A 92 -4.21 9.22 -9.11
N GLU A 93 -3.50 10.12 -8.46
CA GLU A 93 -2.11 10.40 -8.75
C GLU A 93 -1.21 9.77 -7.70
N ALA A 94 -0.13 9.14 -8.14
CA ALA A 94 0.86 8.51 -7.29
C ALA A 94 2.27 8.97 -7.69
N LEU A 95 3.11 9.22 -6.69
CA LEU A 95 4.52 9.53 -6.87
C LEU A 95 5.35 8.25 -6.86
N ASP A 96 6.42 8.19 -7.66
CA ASP A 96 7.42 7.12 -7.51
C ASP A 96 8.12 7.19 -6.15
N GLN A 97 8.54 6.05 -5.67
CA GLN A 97 9.43 5.95 -4.52
C GLN A 97 10.24 4.64 -4.61
N SER A 98 11.55 4.73 -4.40
CA SER A 98 12.43 3.55 -4.47
C SER A 98 12.20 2.55 -3.34
N SER A 99 11.78 3.04 -2.17
CA SER A 99 11.39 2.23 -1.02
C SER A 99 10.26 2.90 -0.24
N ILE A 100 9.15 2.20 -0.06
CA ILE A 100 7.99 2.69 0.69
C ILE A 100 8.15 2.36 2.18
N CYS A 101 8.35 1.09 2.49
CA CYS A 101 8.54 0.58 3.85
C CYS A 101 9.22 -0.80 3.79
N ASP A 102 9.62 -1.30 4.95
CA ASP A 102 10.00 -2.70 5.11
C ASP A 102 8.81 -3.62 4.85
N ASN A 103 9.08 -4.92 4.69
CA ASN A 103 8.04 -5.91 4.47
C ASN A 103 7.01 -5.89 5.62
N ILE A 104 5.74 -5.90 5.24
CA ILE A 104 4.61 -5.93 6.17
C ILE A 104 4.05 -7.35 6.20
N GLU A 105 3.88 -7.90 7.41
CA GLU A 105 3.19 -9.18 7.58
C GLU A 105 1.72 -9.07 7.16
N SER A 106 1.30 -10.00 6.30
CA SER A 106 -0.13 -10.16 6.01
C SER A 106 -0.92 -10.60 7.24
N VAL A 107 -2.23 -10.40 7.17
CA VAL A 107 -3.14 -10.84 8.23
C VAL A 107 -3.16 -12.37 8.28
N SER A 108 -2.76 -12.94 9.42
CA SER A 108 -2.74 -14.40 9.59
C SER A 108 -4.16 -14.98 9.50
N PRO A 109 -4.37 -16.08 8.75
CA PRO A 109 -5.66 -16.73 8.64
C PRO A 109 -6.11 -17.23 10.02
N GLY A 110 -7.39 -17.06 10.33
CA GLY A 110 -7.97 -17.52 11.58
C GLY A 110 -9.49 -17.54 11.53
N SER A 111 -10.11 -18.24 12.49
CA SER A 111 -11.57 -18.33 12.61
C SER A 111 -12.22 -16.95 12.80
N TRP A 112 -11.51 -16.00 13.40
CA TRP A 112 -11.93 -14.63 13.61
C TRP A 112 -12.24 -13.87 12.32
N ILE A 113 -11.69 -14.27 11.16
CA ILE A 113 -11.98 -13.67 9.84
C ILE A 113 -13.45 -13.87 9.44
N LYS A 114 -14.16 -14.82 10.07
CA LYS A 114 -15.61 -15.01 9.85
C LYS A 114 -16.43 -13.83 10.38
N ASN A 115 -16.05 -13.26 11.52
CA ASN A 115 -16.83 -12.20 12.18
C ASN A 115 -16.94 -10.91 11.31
N PRO A 116 -15.86 -10.41 10.66
CA PRO A 116 -15.98 -9.33 9.68
C PRO A 116 -16.91 -9.67 8.51
N ARG A 117 -16.86 -10.91 7.99
CA ARG A 117 -17.68 -11.30 6.82
C ARG A 117 -19.17 -11.26 7.11
N GLU A 118 -19.59 -11.65 8.30
CA GLU A 118 -20.99 -11.55 8.76
C GLU A 118 -21.49 -10.09 8.73
N ARG A 119 -20.58 -9.13 8.83
CA ARG A 119 -20.83 -7.68 8.75
C ARG A 119 -20.57 -7.10 7.36
N LYS A 120 -20.40 -7.96 6.34
CA LYS A 120 -20.05 -7.57 4.95
C LYS A 120 -18.70 -6.85 4.83
N ILE A 121 -17.78 -7.11 5.77
CA ILE A 121 -16.41 -6.61 5.73
C ILE A 121 -15.49 -7.75 5.27
N THR A 122 -14.69 -7.49 4.23
CA THR A 122 -13.74 -8.45 3.69
C THR A 122 -12.32 -8.04 4.05
N VAL A 123 -11.56 -8.98 4.62
CA VAL A 123 -10.11 -8.85 4.76
C VAL A 123 -9.47 -9.44 3.50
N SER A 124 -8.89 -8.60 2.66
CA SER A 124 -8.33 -9.02 1.36
C SER A 124 -6.87 -9.47 1.43
N ASP A 125 -6.08 -8.91 2.34
CA ASP A 125 -4.67 -9.26 2.53
C ASP A 125 -4.46 -10.31 3.63
N VAL A 126 -4.95 -11.54 3.38
CA VAL A 126 -4.79 -12.68 4.29
C VAL A 126 -3.65 -13.58 3.81
N GLY A 127 -2.74 -13.94 4.71
CA GLY A 127 -1.56 -14.76 4.42
C GLY A 127 -0.69 -14.98 5.66
N ASN A 128 0.40 -15.73 5.52
CA ASN A 128 1.36 -16.01 6.60
C ASN A 128 2.77 -15.48 6.29
N GLU A 129 2.88 -14.52 5.39
CA GLU A 129 4.15 -14.10 4.83
C GLU A 129 4.40 -12.62 5.08
N SER A 130 5.65 -12.30 5.39
CA SER A 130 6.16 -10.92 5.38
C SER A 130 6.59 -10.61 3.96
N GLN A 131 5.85 -9.72 3.31
CA GLN A 131 5.94 -9.44 1.88
C GLN A 131 6.06 -7.93 1.66
N PRO A 132 6.67 -7.49 0.54
CA PRO A 132 6.73 -6.07 0.20
C PRO A 132 5.32 -5.50 -0.03
N VAL A 133 5.21 -4.18 0.15
CA VAL A 133 3.98 -3.43 -0.15
C VAL A 133 4.30 -2.35 -1.17
N PRO A 134 3.98 -2.57 -2.45
CA PRO A 134 4.46 -1.71 -3.52
C PRO A 134 3.63 -0.43 -3.73
N VAL A 135 2.56 -0.24 -2.97
CA VAL A 135 1.71 0.95 -3.03
C VAL A 135 1.44 1.47 -1.62
N LEU A 136 1.62 2.77 -1.40
CA LEU A 136 1.15 3.47 -0.21
C LEU A 136 0.00 4.38 -0.63
N LEU A 137 -1.14 4.26 0.06
CA LEU A 137 -2.32 5.10 -0.16
C LEU A 137 -2.44 6.12 0.96
N GLU A 138 -2.57 7.38 0.59
CA GLU A 138 -3.03 8.42 1.52
C GLU A 138 -4.51 8.21 1.85
N LEU A 139 -4.89 8.45 3.11
CA LEU A 139 -6.29 8.45 3.53
C LEU A 139 -6.72 9.90 3.80
N MET A 140 -7.69 10.39 3.01
CA MET A 140 -8.37 11.68 3.22
C MET A 140 -9.67 11.52 3.99
#